data_AF-A0A7Y7HYN3-F1
#
_entry.id   AF-A0A7Y7HYN3-F1
#
_cell.length_a   1.000
_cell.length_b   1.000
_cell.length_c   1.000
_cell.angle_alpha   90.00
_cell.angle_beta   90.00
_cell.angle_gamma   90.00
#
_symmetry.space_group_name_H-M   'P 1'
#
loop_
_entity.id
_entity.type
_entity.pdbx_description
1 polymer ?
#
loop_
_entity_poly.entity_id
_entity_poly.type
_entity_poly.pdbx_seq_one_letter_code
_entity_poly.pdbx_strand_id
1 'polypeptide(L)'
;MKTSLRLIPLILLLAGCQSHMQRVADCKVGDWNAIGHKDGLLGEPANYAERKDFCDDHADKPAATGAATRYATGWAQGNWDLWYTRGGTDGKAGAQAQYERHAASEDVRKHKTPLNPAAYDAGWLAGNSDYWRGVGLREGAAGQALTQKEANRGKAAAAQLRFDDQAYTNGWRAGNRTFWSDAGANDARNGIPDSEFRNRAAAARSAGVDVQEDSYRAAWNAEIVNYWRNLGTQDATSGKEFGTRGREAKAKGLKIHEREYREAWEARLLTYWRDTGAADGYGHPFMLEQRISNASRDGVFVIPGTQDAYTNAWRAENARYCTPDNAFERGRANSGMAVEVCAPALQNQLKHAYVSGQDFEIAAAKHRQAVDEANELASRVRDARGRLGRLEREIRANLEQKDRPVNDETAKQDRRREQERRELNDYLQRLERQLDDARRWVDRHDQQMQRLRREIY
;
A
#
# COMPACT_ATOMS: atom_id res chain seq x y z
N MET A 1 34.44 -22.45 -14.99
CA MET A 1 34.32 -21.16 -15.70
C MET A 1 33.79 -20.13 -14.73
N LYS A 2 34.66 -19.20 -14.30
CA LYS A 2 34.37 -18.13 -13.34
C LYS A 2 34.78 -16.80 -13.97
N THR A 3 33.81 -15.92 -14.19
CA THR A 3 34.05 -14.51 -14.54
C THR A 3 33.02 -13.67 -13.78
N SER A 4 33.39 -13.24 -12.57
CA SER A 4 32.71 -12.14 -11.88
C SER A 4 33.61 -10.92 -12.01
N LEU A 5 33.31 -10.09 -13.01
CA LEU A 5 34.02 -8.88 -13.34
C LEU A 5 33.59 -7.73 -12.40
N ARG A 6 34.59 -6.99 -11.95
CA ARG A 6 34.56 -5.90 -10.98
C ARG A 6 33.74 -4.70 -11.48
N LEU A 7 32.77 -4.25 -10.68
CA LEU A 7 32.02 -3.01 -10.87
C LEU A 7 31.95 -2.27 -9.52
N ILE A 8 33.09 -1.74 -9.05
CA ILE A 8 33.20 -1.00 -7.77
C ILE A 8 33.91 0.38 -7.85
N PRO A 9 34.57 0.87 -8.94
CA PRO A 9 35.29 2.15 -8.83
C PRO A 9 34.45 3.41 -9.07
N LEU A 10 33.20 3.33 -9.54
CA LEU A 10 32.43 4.54 -9.93
C LEU A 10 31.67 5.23 -8.78
N ILE A 11 31.39 4.52 -7.67
CA ILE A 11 30.60 5.06 -6.55
C ILE A 11 31.43 5.99 -5.63
N LEU A 12 32.76 5.81 -5.58
CA LEU A 12 33.65 6.61 -4.73
C LEU A 12 33.90 8.04 -5.24
N LEU A 13 33.70 8.30 -6.55
CA LEU A 13 33.89 9.64 -7.13
C LEU A 13 32.72 10.60 -6.87
N LEU A 14 31.52 10.08 -6.58
CA LEU A 14 30.33 10.92 -6.32
C LEU A 14 30.25 11.45 -4.88
N ALA A 15 30.92 10.80 -3.92
CA ALA A 15 30.91 11.23 -2.51
C ALA A 15 31.73 12.53 -2.27
N GLY A 16 32.80 12.75 -3.03
CA GLY A 16 33.64 13.95 -2.91
C GLY A 16 32.97 15.25 -3.39
N CYS A 17 32.01 15.15 -4.32
CA CYS A 17 31.29 16.31 -4.82
C CYS A 17 30.25 16.84 -3.81
N GLN A 18 29.64 15.96 -3.02
CA GLN A 18 28.60 16.36 -2.06
C GLN A 18 29.18 17.14 -0.86
N SER A 19 30.33 16.72 -0.33
CA SER A 19 30.97 17.43 0.79
C SER A 19 31.44 18.83 0.39
N HIS A 20 31.98 18.99 -0.83
CA HIS A 20 32.38 20.29 -1.35
C HIS A 20 31.19 21.25 -1.53
N MET A 21 30.12 20.78 -2.18
CA MET A 21 28.90 21.59 -2.37
C MET A 21 28.28 22.03 -1.05
N GLN A 22 28.31 21.17 -0.03
CA GLN A 22 27.79 21.50 1.29
C GLN A 22 28.64 22.55 2.00
N ARG A 23 29.99 22.46 1.92
CA ARG A 23 30.88 23.49 2.47
C ARG A 23 30.65 24.85 1.80
N VAL A 24 30.49 24.90 0.48
CA VAL A 24 30.17 26.14 -0.26
C VAL A 24 28.83 26.72 0.19
N ALA A 25 27.80 25.88 0.35
CA ALA A 25 26.50 26.32 0.84
C ALA A 25 26.58 26.93 2.25
N ASP A 26 27.34 26.30 3.15
CA ASP A 26 27.54 26.80 4.51
C ASP A 26 28.24 28.18 4.52
N CYS A 27 29.24 28.37 3.66
CA CYS A 27 29.92 29.67 3.51
C CYS A 27 28.97 30.77 3.01
N LYS A 28 28.07 30.46 2.08
CA LYS A 28 27.06 31.43 1.59
C LYS A 28 26.07 31.86 2.67
N VAL A 29 25.74 30.97 3.61
CA VAL A 29 24.91 31.30 4.78
C VAL A 29 25.69 32.22 5.73
N GLY A 30 26.99 31.96 5.94
CA GLY A 30 27.87 32.81 6.74
C GLY A 30 27.67 32.68 8.26
N ASP A 31 26.98 31.64 8.73
CA ASP A 31 26.84 31.33 10.15
C ASP A 31 28.07 30.56 10.65
N TRP A 32 29.07 31.31 11.12
CA TRP A 32 30.32 30.75 11.63
C TRP A 32 30.14 29.79 12.81
N ASN A 33 29.09 29.95 13.63
CA ASN A 33 28.82 29.02 14.72
C ASN A 33 28.33 27.67 14.19
N ALA A 34 27.39 27.68 13.25
CA ALA A 34 26.92 26.46 12.59
C ALA A 34 28.02 25.78 11.76
N ILE A 35 28.85 26.55 11.06
CA ILE A 35 30.01 26.04 10.32
C ILE A 35 30.97 25.32 11.27
N GLY A 36 31.36 25.97 12.37
CA GLY A 36 32.22 25.38 13.38
C GLY A 36 31.63 24.08 13.94
N HIS A 37 30.34 24.11 14.32
CA HIS A 37 29.64 22.93 14.84
C HIS A 37 29.68 21.74 13.89
N LYS A 38 29.39 21.95 12.60
CA LYS A 38 29.48 20.89 11.59
C LYS A 38 30.89 20.32 11.47
N ASP A 39 31.91 21.18 11.42
CA ASP A 39 33.30 20.75 11.31
C ASP A 39 33.71 19.93 12.55
N GLY A 40 33.32 20.38 13.75
CA GLY A 40 33.55 19.63 14.99
C GLY A 40 32.83 18.28 15.01
N LEU A 41 31.60 18.22 14.51
CA LEU A 41 30.81 16.99 14.42
C LEU A 41 31.41 15.98 13.44
N LEU A 42 32.01 16.46 12.35
CA LEU A 42 32.76 15.63 11.39
C LEU A 42 34.12 15.18 11.92
N GLY A 43 34.55 15.73 13.06
CA GLY A 43 35.83 15.41 13.69
C GLY A 43 37.01 16.10 13.00
N GLU A 44 36.78 17.20 12.30
CA GLU A 44 37.83 18.01 11.70
C GLU A 44 38.58 18.81 12.78
N PRO A 45 39.86 19.17 12.56
CA PRO A 45 40.59 20.03 13.47
C PRO A 45 39.98 21.43 13.47
N ALA A 46 40.13 22.16 14.59
CA ALA A 46 39.63 23.53 14.74
C ALA A 46 40.44 24.53 13.88
N ASN A 47 40.28 24.50 12.55
CA ASN A 47 41.07 25.32 11.63
C ASN A 47 40.24 26.46 11.02
N TYR A 48 39.99 27.48 11.83
CA TYR A 48 39.26 28.67 11.38
C TYR A 48 39.93 29.35 10.18
N ALA A 49 41.27 29.43 10.15
CA ALA A 49 41.99 30.12 9.08
C ALA A 49 41.74 29.46 7.72
N GLU A 50 41.93 28.15 7.62
CA GLU A 50 41.67 27.39 6.39
C GLU A 50 40.19 27.47 5.99
N ARG A 51 39.27 27.37 6.95
CA ARG A 51 37.83 27.47 6.67
C ARG A 51 37.43 28.87 6.22
N LYS A 52 38.05 29.91 6.77
CA LYS A 52 37.88 31.30 6.35
C LYS A 52 38.35 31.51 4.93
N ASP A 53 39.57 31.08 4.61
CA ASP A 53 40.14 31.23 3.27
C ASP A 53 39.26 30.50 2.23
N PHE A 54 38.82 29.27 2.55
CA PHE A 54 37.88 28.54 1.69
C PHE A 54 36.55 29.31 1.47
N CYS A 55 35.98 29.92 2.51
CA CYS A 55 34.75 30.67 2.38
C CYS A 55 34.93 32.00 1.64
N ASP A 56 36.06 32.68 1.80
CA ASP A 56 36.36 33.92 1.07
C ASP A 56 36.46 33.66 -0.45
N ASP A 57 36.90 32.46 -0.85
CA ASP A 57 36.96 32.04 -2.26
C ASP A 57 35.59 31.66 -2.87
N HIS A 58 34.59 31.37 -2.04
CA HIS A 58 33.33 30.73 -2.47
C HIS A 58 32.03 31.43 -2.03
N ALA A 59 32.13 32.51 -1.26
CA ALA A 59 30.99 33.30 -0.78
C ALA A 59 31.19 34.79 -1.03
N ASP A 60 30.08 35.49 -1.29
CA ASP A 60 30.08 36.92 -1.61
C ASP A 60 30.23 37.84 -0.37
N LYS A 61 30.33 37.26 0.84
CA LYS A 61 30.34 37.99 2.11
C LYS A 61 31.60 37.65 2.93
N PRO A 62 32.42 38.65 3.29
CA PRO A 62 33.58 38.42 4.14
C PRO A 62 33.16 38.01 5.55
N ALA A 63 34.04 37.29 6.25
CA ALA A 63 33.81 36.90 7.64
C ALA A 63 33.57 38.12 8.55
N ALA A 64 32.46 38.14 9.28
CA ALA A 64 32.11 39.22 10.19
C ALA A 64 33.06 39.29 11.40
N THR A 65 33.16 40.47 12.04
CA THR A 65 33.91 40.64 13.28
C THR A 65 33.44 39.65 14.35
N GLY A 66 34.38 38.90 14.93
CA GLY A 66 34.09 37.84 15.90
C GLY A 66 33.76 36.46 15.30
N ALA A 67 33.84 36.29 13.98
CA ALA A 67 33.64 35.01 13.30
C ALA A 67 34.55 33.89 13.85
N ALA A 68 35.81 34.19 14.14
CA ALA A 68 36.76 33.24 14.73
C ALA A 68 36.26 32.67 16.07
N THR A 69 35.77 33.53 16.96
CA THR A 69 35.21 33.12 18.26
C THR A 69 33.95 32.29 18.08
N ARG A 70 33.03 32.71 17.19
CA ARG A 70 31.80 31.96 16.91
C ARG A 70 32.10 30.57 16.33
N TYR A 71 33.06 30.49 15.41
CA TYR A 71 33.53 29.23 14.86
C TYR A 71 34.10 28.32 15.95
N ALA A 72 35.01 28.84 16.79
CA ALA A 72 35.61 28.06 17.85
C ALA A 72 34.58 27.52 18.86
N THR A 73 33.59 28.35 19.26
CA THR A 73 32.49 27.94 20.13
C THR A 73 31.63 26.85 19.48
N GLY A 74 31.21 27.04 18.24
CA GLY A 74 30.45 26.06 17.49
C GLY A 74 31.21 24.75 17.36
N TRP A 75 32.49 24.83 16.98
CA TRP A 75 33.37 23.68 16.82
C TRP A 75 33.55 22.88 18.11
N ALA A 76 33.74 23.56 19.24
CA ALA A 76 33.84 22.90 20.54
C ALA A 76 32.57 22.11 20.86
N GLN A 77 31.39 22.67 20.58
CA GLN A 77 30.11 21.97 20.74
C GLN A 77 29.98 20.79 19.77
N GLY A 78 30.37 20.95 18.50
CA GLY A 78 30.33 19.88 17.51
C GLY A 78 31.22 18.69 17.87
N ASN A 79 32.44 18.98 18.33
CA ASN A 79 33.37 17.98 18.82
C ASN A 79 32.81 17.27 20.07
N TRP A 80 32.18 18.02 20.98
CA TRP A 80 31.47 17.44 22.12
C TRP A 80 30.38 16.47 21.66
N ASP A 81 29.51 16.89 20.73
CA ASP A 81 28.39 16.08 20.23
C ASP A 81 28.85 14.81 19.50
N LEU A 82 29.94 14.88 18.72
CA LEU A 82 30.56 13.72 18.07
C LEU A 82 30.96 12.67 19.11
N TRP A 83 31.75 13.06 20.11
CA TRP A 83 32.25 12.14 21.11
C TRP A 83 31.14 11.65 22.04
N TYR A 84 30.21 12.53 22.43
CA TYR A 84 29.01 12.18 23.18
C TYR A 84 28.15 11.14 22.46
N THR A 85 27.96 11.29 21.14
CA THR A 85 27.18 10.34 20.34
C THR A 85 27.87 8.97 20.29
N ARG A 86 29.20 8.92 20.10
CA ARG A 86 29.96 7.67 20.11
C ARG A 86 29.84 6.95 21.46
N GLY A 87 30.05 7.68 22.55
CA GLY A 87 29.85 7.15 23.89
C GLY A 87 28.43 6.64 24.10
N GLY A 88 27.43 7.44 23.71
CA GLY A 88 26.01 7.08 23.81
C GLY A 88 25.65 5.81 23.06
N THR A 89 26.19 5.60 21.87
CA THR A 89 25.99 4.35 21.11
C THR A 89 26.56 3.14 21.85
N ASP A 90 27.79 3.24 22.35
CA ASP A 90 28.43 2.13 23.08
C ASP A 90 27.71 1.83 24.40
N GLY A 91 27.29 2.88 25.12
CA GLY A 91 26.51 2.74 26.36
C GLY A 91 25.15 2.08 26.10
N LYS A 92 24.44 2.48 25.04
CA LYS A 92 23.14 1.88 24.65
C LYS A 92 23.26 0.42 24.25
N ALA A 93 24.40 0.02 23.71
CA ALA A 93 24.69 -1.36 23.37
C ALA A 93 24.91 -2.25 24.61
N GLY A 94 25.01 -1.67 25.81
CA GLY A 94 25.37 -2.41 27.01
C GLY A 94 26.79 -2.96 26.93
N ALA A 95 27.71 -2.18 26.36
CA ALA A 95 29.12 -2.54 26.24
C ALA A 95 29.99 -1.70 27.20
N GLN A 96 31.17 -2.24 27.55
CA GLN A 96 32.20 -1.47 28.24
C GLN A 96 32.60 -0.24 27.41
N ALA A 97 33.06 0.82 28.08
CA ALA A 97 33.57 2.01 27.43
C ALA A 97 34.70 1.64 26.45
N GLN A 98 34.56 2.06 25.19
CA GLN A 98 35.49 1.78 24.09
C GLN A 98 36.24 3.04 23.63
N TYR A 99 36.41 4.02 24.52
CA TYR A 99 37.04 5.30 24.18
C TYR A 99 38.38 5.13 23.46
N GLU A 100 39.29 4.32 24.02
CA GLU A 100 40.61 4.08 23.45
C GLU A 100 40.55 3.47 22.05
N ARG A 101 39.57 2.59 21.79
CA ARG A 101 39.35 1.99 20.47
C ARG A 101 38.90 3.05 19.46
N HIS A 102 37.99 3.93 19.86
CA HIS A 102 37.53 5.03 19.00
C HIS A 102 38.62 6.07 18.77
N ALA A 103 39.41 6.41 19.81
CA ALA A 103 40.55 7.32 19.72
C ALA A 103 41.66 6.79 18.80
N ALA A 104 41.89 5.47 18.78
CA ALA A 104 42.86 4.83 17.90
C ALA A 104 42.34 4.55 16.47
N SER A 105 41.07 4.82 16.20
CA SER A 105 40.45 4.51 14.91
C SER A 105 41.15 5.22 13.74
N GLU A 106 41.11 4.59 12.55
CA GLU A 106 41.69 5.18 11.34
C GLU A 106 41.04 6.52 11.00
N ASP A 107 39.72 6.65 11.16
CA ASP A 107 38.99 7.89 10.90
C ASP A 107 39.45 9.05 11.78
N VAL A 108 39.64 8.80 13.09
CA VAL A 108 40.16 9.83 14.03
C VAL A 108 41.58 10.23 13.66
N ARG A 109 42.43 9.26 13.30
CA ARG A 109 43.82 9.55 12.88
C ARG A 109 43.86 10.33 11.57
N LYS A 110 43.04 9.96 10.58
CA LYS A 110 42.99 10.58 9.26
C LYS A 110 42.50 12.03 9.32
N HIS A 111 41.46 12.30 10.10
CA HIS A 111 40.91 13.64 10.29
C HIS A 111 41.66 14.44 11.38
N LYS A 112 42.66 13.84 12.05
CA LYS A 112 43.34 14.45 13.20
C LYS A 112 42.35 14.96 14.25
N THR A 113 41.28 14.20 14.48
CA THR A 113 40.16 14.61 15.31
C THR A 113 40.62 14.89 16.73
N PRO A 114 40.38 16.11 17.27
CA PRO A 114 40.68 16.39 18.65
C PRO A 114 39.89 15.50 19.60
N LEU A 115 40.60 14.92 20.55
CA LEU A 115 40.10 13.95 21.51
C LEU A 115 39.28 14.62 22.62
N ASN A 116 38.13 14.05 22.97
CA ASN A 116 37.29 14.56 24.05
C ASN A 116 36.76 13.42 24.94
N PRO A 117 37.57 12.95 25.90
CA PRO A 117 37.18 11.84 26.78
C PRO A 117 35.98 12.19 27.66
N ALA A 118 35.89 13.44 28.15
CA ALA A 118 34.78 13.89 28.98
C ALA A 118 33.42 13.84 28.23
N ALA A 119 33.40 14.27 26.96
CA ALA A 119 32.21 14.16 26.12
C ALA A 119 31.80 12.71 25.89
N TYR A 120 32.77 11.86 25.56
CA TYR A 120 32.54 10.44 25.37
C TYR A 120 31.98 9.77 26.63
N ASP A 121 32.59 10.00 27.79
CA ASP A 121 32.15 9.41 29.06
C ASP A 121 30.74 9.88 29.43
N ALA A 122 30.43 11.17 29.24
CA ALA A 122 29.09 11.71 29.45
C ALA A 122 28.05 11.04 28.54
N GLY A 123 28.41 10.84 27.27
CA GLY A 123 27.60 10.11 26.30
C GLY A 123 27.38 8.66 26.72
N TRP A 124 28.46 7.97 27.09
CA TRP A 124 28.42 6.57 27.51
C TRP A 124 27.56 6.37 28.75
N LEU A 125 27.67 7.24 29.75
CA LEU A 125 26.80 7.21 30.93
C LEU A 125 25.33 7.34 30.55
N ALA A 126 24.97 8.31 29.71
CA ALA A 126 23.60 8.50 29.25
C ALA A 126 23.08 7.28 28.47
N GLY A 127 23.90 6.72 27.57
CA GLY A 127 23.55 5.52 26.82
C GLY A 127 23.39 4.28 27.72
N ASN A 128 24.25 4.13 28.72
CA ASN A 128 24.17 3.03 29.68
C ASN A 128 22.91 3.13 30.55
N SER A 129 22.52 4.34 30.97
CA SER A 129 21.22 4.58 31.63
C SER A 129 20.06 4.15 30.72
N ASP A 130 20.10 4.51 29.43
CA ASP A 130 19.09 4.09 28.45
C ASP A 130 19.01 2.57 28.31
N TYR A 131 20.16 1.88 28.23
CA TYR A 131 20.24 0.43 28.18
C TYR A 131 19.54 -0.21 29.39
N TRP A 132 19.92 0.20 30.61
CA TRP A 132 19.35 -0.37 31.84
C TRP A 132 17.88 -0.06 32.03
N ARG A 133 17.44 1.16 31.66
CA ARG A 133 16.02 1.51 31.60
C ARG A 133 15.26 0.59 30.63
N GLY A 134 15.84 0.29 29.47
CA GLY A 134 15.25 -0.64 28.49
C GLY A 134 15.17 -2.08 29.02
N VAL A 135 16.20 -2.56 29.72
CA VAL A 135 16.19 -3.88 30.37
C VAL A 135 15.07 -3.93 31.41
N GLY A 136 15.04 -2.97 32.33
CA GLY A 136 14.00 -2.89 33.36
C GLY A 136 12.60 -2.83 32.76
N LEU A 137 12.39 -2.00 31.72
CA LEU A 137 11.10 -1.89 31.02
C LEU A 137 10.60 -3.25 30.51
N ARG A 138 11.46 -4.03 29.84
CA ARG A 138 11.08 -5.35 29.31
C ARG A 138 10.74 -6.34 30.41
N GLU A 139 11.55 -6.38 31.47
CA GLU A 139 11.34 -7.31 32.58
C GLU A 139 10.10 -6.95 33.40
N GLY A 140 9.86 -5.66 33.63
CA GLY A 140 8.62 -5.18 34.25
C GLY A 140 7.39 -5.51 33.42
N ALA A 141 7.45 -5.31 32.09
CA ALA A 141 6.34 -5.65 31.19
C ALA A 141 6.08 -7.16 31.09
N ALA A 142 7.11 -7.98 31.31
CA ALA A 142 6.99 -9.43 31.42
C ALA A 142 6.45 -9.91 32.77
N GLY A 143 6.15 -9.00 33.71
CA GLY A 143 5.69 -9.35 35.05
C GLY A 143 6.76 -10.04 35.90
N GLN A 144 8.04 -9.72 35.69
CA GLN A 144 9.12 -10.26 36.51
C GLN A 144 9.28 -9.48 37.82
N ALA A 145 9.67 -10.17 38.89
CA ALA A 145 9.91 -9.59 40.19
C ALA A 145 11.02 -8.52 40.18
N LEU A 146 10.91 -7.51 41.04
CA LEU A 146 11.96 -6.48 41.17
C LEU A 146 13.30 -7.07 41.67
N THR A 147 13.28 -8.26 42.27
CA THR A 147 14.49 -9.01 42.67
C THR A 147 15.40 -9.40 41.50
N GLN A 148 14.92 -9.32 40.26
CA GLN A 148 15.78 -9.43 39.07
C GLN A 148 16.82 -8.31 38.99
N LYS A 149 16.60 -7.21 39.69
CA LYS A 149 17.54 -6.09 39.79
C LYS A 149 18.90 -6.55 40.33
N GLU A 150 18.91 -7.33 41.41
CA GLU A 150 20.12 -7.85 42.02
C GLU A 150 20.86 -8.82 41.09
N ALA A 151 20.11 -9.66 40.35
CA ALA A 151 20.69 -10.56 39.35
C ALA A 151 21.33 -9.77 38.19
N ASN A 152 20.66 -8.73 37.71
CA ASN A 152 21.17 -7.87 36.64
C ASN A 152 22.37 -7.03 37.10
N ARG A 153 22.39 -6.57 38.35
CA ARG A 153 23.58 -5.97 38.96
C ARG A 153 24.75 -6.95 39.02
N GLY A 154 24.50 -8.21 39.38
CA GLY A 154 25.52 -9.26 39.38
C GLY A 154 26.08 -9.55 37.98
N LYS A 155 25.20 -9.64 36.96
CA LYS A 155 25.61 -9.80 35.56
C LYS A 155 26.44 -8.61 35.06
N ALA A 156 26.02 -7.39 35.41
CA ALA A 156 26.75 -6.18 35.08
C ALA A 156 28.16 -6.20 35.69
N ALA A 157 28.29 -6.55 36.98
CA ALA A 157 29.57 -6.67 37.65
C ALA A 157 30.47 -7.74 37.00
N ALA A 158 29.92 -8.91 36.65
CA ALA A 158 30.67 -9.97 35.96
C ALA A 158 31.15 -9.56 34.56
N ALA A 159 30.38 -8.73 33.86
CA ALA A 159 30.75 -8.14 32.57
C ALA A 159 31.59 -6.84 32.71
N GLN A 160 31.91 -6.43 33.94
CA GLN A 160 32.55 -5.15 34.29
C GLN A 160 31.84 -3.93 33.65
N LEU A 161 30.51 -4.00 33.58
CA LEU A 161 29.64 -2.93 33.10
C LEU A 161 29.07 -2.17 34.30
N ARG A 162 28.95 -0.84 34.17
CA ARG A 162 28.30 -0.01 35.19
C ARG A 162 26.80 -0.30 35.23
N PHE A 163 26.29 -0.78 36.35
CA PHE A 163 24.86 -0.90 36.58
C PHE A 163 24.24 0.46 36.95
N ASP A 164 23.19 0.87 36.25
CA ASP A 164 22.40 2.05 36.62
C ASP A 164 21.10 1.62 37.32
N ASP A 165 21.12 1.65 38.65
CA ASP A 165 20.01 1.19 39.50
C ASP A 165 18.74 2.03 39.32
N GLN A 166 18.89 3.34 39.20
CA GLN A 166 17.77 4.26 39.06
C GLN A 166 17.13 4.11 37.68
N ALA A 167 17.93 4.05 36.62
CA ALA A 167 17.43 3.89 35.27
C ALA A 167 16.70 2.55 35.11
N TYR A 168 17.31 1.46 35.59
CA TYR A 168 16.66 0.14 35.64
C TYR A 168 15.34 0.18 36.38
N THR A 169 15.32 0.69 37.62
CA THR A 169 14.12 0.70 38.47
C THR A 169 12.99 1.53 37.85
N ASN A 170 13.32 2.68 37.24
CA ASN A 170 12.35 3.51 36.53
C ASN A 170 11.78 2.79 35.30
N GLY A 171 12.64 2.12 34.52
CA GLY A 171 12.22 1.26 33.42
C GLY A 171 11.27 0.16 33.90
N TRP A 172 11.66 -0.56 34.94
CA TRP A 172 10.87 -1.65 35.52
C TRP A 172 9.50 -1.18 36.00
N ARG A 173 9.42 -0.04 36.72
CA ARG A 173 8.12 0.53 37.14
C ARG A 173 7.25 0.94 35.96
N ALA A 174 7.83 1.45 34.87
CA ALA A 174 7.08 1.73 33.66
C ALA A 174 6.55 0.44 33.01
N GLY A 175 7.40 -0.58 32.90
CA GLY A 175 7.01 -1.88 32.34
C GLY A 175 5.95 -2.59 33.17
N ASN A 176 6.09 -2.58 34.50
CA ASN A 176 5.14 -3.20 35.41
C ASN A 176 3.75 -2.55 35.32
N ARG A 177 3.67 -1.22 35.10
CA ARG A 177 2.40 -0.56 34.80
C ARG A 177 1.78 -1.09 33.51
N THR A 178 2.58 -1.27 32.46
CA THR A 178 2.12 -1.90 31.20
C THR A 178 1.61 -3.32 31.42
N PHE A 179 2.35 -4.17 32.15
CA PHE A 179 1.91 -5.52 32.50
C PHE A 179 0.52 -5.54 33.14
N TRP A 180 0.28 -4.68 34.13
CA TRP A 180 -1.01 -4.60 34.81
C TRP A 180 -2.12 -4.01 33.94
N SER A 181 -1.83 -3.02 33.11
CA SER A 181 -2.79 -2.49 32.14
C SER A 181 -3.18 -3.55 31.10
N ASP A 182 -2.22 -4.32 30.57
CA ASP A 182 -2.47 -5.39 29.61
C ASP A 182 -3.31 -6.51 30.24
N ALA A 183 -3.00 -6.88 31.49
CA ALA A 183 -3.80 -7.86 32.25
C ALA A 183 -5.26 -7.38 32.43
N GLY A 184 -5.46 -6.12 32.83
CA GLY A 184 -6.80 -5.54 33.02
C GLY A 184 -7.60 -5.48 31.72
N ALA A 185 -6.97 -5.02 30.64
CA ALA A 185 -7.59 -5.00 29.32
C ALA A 185 -7.94 -6.42 28.83
N ASN A 186 -7.02 -7.37 28.95
CA ASN A 186 -7.27 -8.75 28.54
C ASN A 186 -8.42 -9.40 29.32
N ASP A 187 -8.48 -9.20 30.64
CA ASP A 187 -9.57 -9.75 31.45
C ASP A 187 -10.92 -9.17 31.05
N ALA A 188 -11.00 -7.85 30.90
CA ALA A 188 -12.21 -7.18 30.43
C ALA A 188 -12.65 -7.68 29.04
N ARG A 189 -11.71 -7.81 28.10
CA ARG A 189 -11.97 -8.32 26.74
C ARG A 189 -12.52 -9.74 26.74
N ASN A 190 -12.15 -10.56 27.72
CA ASN A 190 -12.62 -11.94 27.86
C ASN A 190 -13.87 -12.06 28.77
N GLY A 191 -14.44 -10.94 29.20
CA GLY A 191 -15.61 -10.93 30.09
C GLY A 191 -15.32 -11.48 31.48
N ILE A 192 -14.07 -11.39 31.94
CA ILE A 192 -13.65 -11.76 33.29
C ILE A 192 -13.96 -10.57 34.23
N PRO A 193 -14.64 -10.82 35.36
CA PRO A 193 -15.01 -9.77 36.29
C PRO A 193 -13.78 -9.16 36.96
N ASP A 194 -13.87 -7.87 37.29
CA ASP A 194 -12.84 -7.13 38.01
C ASP A 194 -12.46 -7.76 39.37
N SER A 195 -13.34 -8.57 39.97
CA SER A 195 -13.02 -9.35 41.19
C SER A 195 -11.83 -10.29 41.02
N GLU A 196 -11.51 -10.72 39.80
CA GLU A 196 -10.34 -11.55 39.48
C GLU A 196 -9.01 -10.85 39.78
N PHE A 197 -9.01 -9.52 39.87
CA PHE A 197 -7.86 -8.74 40.31
C PHE A 197 -7.29 -9.26 41.65
N ARG A 198 -8.15 -9.70 42.58
CA ARG A 198 -7.71 -10.19 43.89
C ARG A 198 -6.82 -11.43 43.77
N ASN A 199 -7.20 -12.36 42.90
CA ASN A 199 -6.45 -13.59 42.65
C ASN A 199 -5.10 -13.27 41.97
N ARG A 200 -5.14 -12.40 40.94
CA ARG A 200 -3.92 -11.92 40.26
C ARG A 200 -2.97 -11.19 41.20
N ALA A 201 -3.49 -10.30 42.04
CA ALA A 201 -2.70 -9.55 43.00
C ALA A 201 -2.07 -10.48 44.05
N ALA A 202 -2.78 -11.53 44.50
CA ALA A 202 -2.22 -12.53 45.39
C ALA A 202 -1.07 -13.32 44.72
N ALA A 203 -1.26 -13.78 43.48
CA ALA A 203 -0.24 -14.48 42.70
C ALA A 203 0.98 -13.59 42.37
N ALA A 204 0.75 -12.31 42.06
CA ALA A 204 1.82 -11.35 41.81
C ALA A 204 2.65 -11.09 43.07
N ARG A 205 1.99 -10.91 44.23
CA ARG A 205 2.68 -10.74 45.52
C ARG A 205 3.51 -11.96 45.90
N SER A 206 2.99 -13.17 45.69
CA SER A 206 3.75 -14.40 45.95
C SER A 206 4.94 -14.57 44.99
N ALA A 207 4.84 -14.05 43.78
CA ALA A 207 5.93 -14.00 42.81
C ALA A 207 6.90 -12.81 43.02
N GLY A 208 6.66 -11.91 43.98
CA GLY A 208 7.50 -10.73 44.22
C GLY A 208 7.34 -9.60 43.19
N VAL A 209 6.23 -9.58 42.47
CA VAL A 209 5.84 -8.53 41.51
C VAL A 209 5.03 -7.46 42.24
N ASP A 210 5.38 -6.19 42.00
CA ASP A 210 4.67 -5.06 42.59
C ASP A 210 3.27 -4.90 41.96
N VAL A 211 2.26 -4.67 42.78
CA VAL A 211 0.86 -4.65 42.34
C VAL A 211 0.47 -3.23 41.93
N GLN A 212 0.02 -3.06 40.67
CA GLN A 212 -0.44 -1.77 40.15
C GLN A 212 -1.97 -1.79 39.92
N GLU A 213 -2.72 -1.67 41.01
CA GLU A 213 -4.19 -1.72 40.99
C GLU A 213 -4.81 -0.67 40.08
N ASP A 214 -4.35 0.58 40.17
CA ASP A 214 -4.89 1.69 39.38
C ASP A 214 -4.69 1.45 37.87
N SER A 215 -3.53 0.94 37.47
CA SER A 215 -3.22 0.63 36.06
C SER A 215 -4.07 -0.51 35.51
N TYR A 216 -4.32 -1.54 36.34
CA TYR A 216 -5.22 -2.64 36.00
C TYR A 216 -6.66 -2.15 35.84
N ARG A 217 -7.20 -1.47 36.86
CA ARG A 217 -8.61 -1.06 36.89
C ARG A 217 -8.93 -0.01 35.84
N ALA A 218 -8.01 0.91 35.57
CA ALA A 218 -8.19 1.89 34.50
C ALA A 218 -8.33 1.21 33.13
N ALA A 219 -7.42 0.27 32.82
CA ALA A 219 -7.47 -0.48 31.57
C ALA A 219 -8.70 -1.41 31.48
N TRP A 220 -9.05 -2.08 32.57
CA TRP A 220 -10.24 -2.94 32.64
C TRP A 220 -11.52 -2.14 32.40
N ASN A 221 -11.69 -0.99 33.07
CA ASN A 221 -12.87 -0.13 32.89
C ASN A 221 -12.98 0.46 31.47
N ALA A 222 -11.85 0.72 30.81
CA ALA A 222 -11.86 1.17 29.43
C ALA A 222 -12.28 0.04 28.46
N GLU A 223 -11.71 -1.15 28.64
CA GLU A 223 -11.90 -2.25 27.69
C GLU A 223 -13.20 -3.02 27.89
N ILE A 224 -13.80 -3.01 29.09
CA ILE A 224 -15.08 -3.70 29.33
C ILE A 224 -16.21 -3.12 28.48
N VAL A 225 -16.12 -1.84 28.14
CA VAL A 225 -17.06 -1.18 27.22
C VAL A 225 -16.95 -1.79 25.82
N ASN A 226 -15.73 -2.05 25.34
CA ASN A 226 -15.48 -2.68 24.04
C ASN A 226 -15.96 -4.13 24.02
N TYR A 227 -15.79 -4.87 25.12
CA TYR A 227 -16.37 -6.21 25.27
C TYR A 227 -17.88 -6.19 25.02
N TRP A 228 -18.63 -5.26 25.65
CA TRP A 228 -20.07 -5.16 25.47
C TRP A 228 -20.48 -4.75 24.05
N ARG A 229 -19.74 -3.84 23.40
CA ARG A 229 -19.97 -3.49 21.99
C ARG A 229 -19.77 -4.69 21.07
N ASN A 230 -18.66 -5.41 21.23
CA ASN A 230 -18.34 -6.59 20.42
C ASN A 230 -19.38 -7.69 20.63
N LEU A 231 -19.80 -7.91 21.87
CA LEU A 231 -20.85 -8.86 22.21
C LEU A 231 -22.18 -8.49 21.56
N GLY A 232 -22.57 -7.21 21.60
CA GLY A 232 -23.77 -6.71 20.92
C GLY A 232 -23.74 -6.96 19.42
N THR A 233 -22.59 -6.70 18.77
CA THR A 233 -22.42 -6.99 17.33
C THR A 233 -22.50 -8.48 17.01
N GLN A 234 -21.90 -9.35 17.84
CA GLN A 234 -21.95 -10.80 17.64
C GLN A 234 -23.36 -11.35 17.82
N ASP A 235 -24.05 -10.91 18.87
CA ASP A 235 -25.35 -11.44 19.25
C ASP A 235 -26.49 -10.97 18.32
N ALA A 236 -26.31 -9.84 17.63
CA ALA A 236 -27.26 -9.29 16.65
C ALA A 236 -27.70 -10.28 15.58
N THR A 237 -26.82 -11.21 15.17
CA THR A 237 -27.09 -12.23 14.16
C THR A 237 -26.99 -13.65 14.69
N SER A 238 -27.11 -13.84 16.02
CA SER A 238 -27.04 -15.15 16.66
C SER A 238 -28.29 -15.51 17.47
N GLY A 239 -29.37 -14.72 17.36
CA GLY A 239 -30.61 -14.91 18.10
C GLY A 239 -30.52 -14.59 19.59
N LYS A 240 -29.46 -13.92 20.05
CA LYS A 240 -29.29 -13.55 21.47
C LYS A 240 -29.63 -12.08 21.69
N GLU A 241 -30.35 -11.82 22.78
CA GLU A 241 -30.72 -10.48 23.22
C GLU A 241 -30.09 -10.13 24.56
N PHE A 242 -30.12 -8.83 24.88
CA PHE A 242 -29.53 -8.28 26.10
C PHE A 242 -30.07 -8.96 27.38
N GLY A 243 -31.35 -9.33 27.43
CA GLY A 243 -31.95 -9.96 28.61
C GLY A 243 -31.21 -11.23 29.06
N THR A 244 -30.77 -12.06 28.11
CA THR A 244 -29.98 -13.27 28.40
C THR A 244 -28.56 -12.92 28.83
N ARG A 245 -27.89 -12.01 28.13
CA ARG A 245 -26.52 -11.58 28.47
C ARG A 245 -26.43 -10.84 29.80
N GLY A 246 -27.44 -10.04 30.13
CA GLY A 246 -27.53 -9.35 31.41
C GLY A 246 -27.63 -10.33 32.58
N ARG A 247 -28.37 -11.44 32.43
CA ARG A 247 -28.41 -12.50 33.46
C ARG A 247 -27.07 -13.22 33.59
N GLU A 248 -26.44 -13.59 32.48
CA GLU A 248 -25.10 -14.21 32.47
C GLU A 248 -24.05 -13.30 33.14
N ALA A 249 -24.07 -12.00 32.83
CA ALA A 249 -23.16 -11.02 33.39
C ALA A 249 -23.38 -10.84 34.91
N LYS A 250 -24.65 -10.75 35.36
CA LYS A 250 -24.97 -10.69 36.80
C LYS A 250 -24.48 -11.93 37.55
N ALA A 251 -24.69 -13.12 36.99
CA ALA A 251 -24.23 -14.37 37.58
C ALA A 251 -22.68 -14.42 37.73
N LYS A 252 -21.96 -13.78 36.81
CA LYS A 252 -20.50 -13.67 36.84
C LYS A 252 -19.97 -12.49 37.66
N GLY A 253 -20.83 -11.60 38.16
CA GLY A 253 -20.40 -10.34 38.79
C GLY A 253 -19.75 -9.35 37.82
N LEU A 254 -20.06 -9.44 36.52
CA LEU A 254 -19.50 -8.56 35.50
C LEU A 254 -20.25 -7.23 35.46
N LYS A 255 -19.51 -6.11 35.35
CA LYS A 255 -20.11 -4.78 35.15
C LYS A 255 -20.86 -4.74 33.82
N ILE A 256 -22.08 -4.24 33.87
CA ILE A 256 -22.99 -4.23 32.72
C ILE A 256 -22.96 -2.86 32.02
N HIS A 257 -22.75 -2.88 30.71
CA HIS A 257 -22.82 -1.72 29.83
C HIS A 257 -23.93 -1.92 28.79
N GLU A 258 -25.18 -1.78 29.25
CA GLU A 258 -26.38 -2.05 28.45
C GLU A 258 -26.49 -1.12 27.24
N ARG A 259 -26.23 0.17 27.43
CA ARG A 259 -26.32 1.16 26.35
C ARG A 259 -25.37 0.79 25.22
N GLU A 260 -24.10 0.56 25.53
CA GLU A 260 -23.09 0.27 24.51
C GLU A 260 -23.32 -1.08 23.82
N TYR A 261 -23.87 -2.07 24.54
CA TYR A 261 -24.35 -3.31 23.92
C TYR A 261 -25.50 -3.05 22.94
N ARG A 262 -26.55 -2.34 23.37
CA ARG A 262 -27.76 -2.11 22.57
C ARG A 262 -27.45 -1.29 21.32
N GLU A 263 -26.68 -0.22 21.45
CA GLU A 263 -26.26 0.60 20.31
C GLU A 263 -25.50 -0.22 19.26
N ALA A 264 -24.54 -1.04 19.69
CA ALA A 264 -23.78 -1.91 18.77
C ALA A 264 -24.64 -3.01 18.14
N TRP A 265 -25.57 -3.58 18.91
CA TRP A 265 -26.51 -4.61 18.47
C TRP A 265 -27.48 -4.06 17.42
N GLU A 266 -28.11 -2.91 17.68
CA GLU A 266 -29.01 -2.23 16.73
C GLU A 266 -28.28 -1.81 15.46
N ALA A 267 -27.09 -1.22 15.58
CA ALA A 267 -26.29 -0.81 14.43
C ALA A 267 -25.92 -2.00 13.53
N ARG A 268 -25.59 -3.16 14.12
CA ARG A 268 -25.30 -4.38 13.37
C ARG A 268 -26.55 -4.93 12.69
N LEU A 269 -27.71 -4.92 13.34
CA LEU A 269 -28.99 -5.33 12.73
C LEU A 269 -29.36 -4.44 11.54
N LEU A 270 -29.24 -3.11 11.68
CA LEU A 270 -29.49 -2.20 10.55
C LEU A 270 -28.56 -2.50 9.36
N THR A 271 -27.31 -2.88 9.64
CA THR A 271 -26.36 -3.30 8.60
C THR A 271 -26.80 -4.61 7.95
N TYR A 272 -27.17 -5.62 8.74
CA TYR A 272 -27.70 -6.88 8.21
C TYR A 272 -28.91 -6.66 7.29
N TRP A 273 -29.88 -5.85 7.70
CA TRP A 273 -31.08 -5.57 6.92
C TRP A 273 -30.78 -4.77 5.65
N ARG A 274 -29.82 -3.85 5.71
CA ARG A 274 -29.32 -3.14 4.53
C ARG A 274 -28.64 -4.09 3.54
N ASP A 275 -27.75 -4.95 4.02
CA ASP A 275 -27.01 -5.92 3.19
C ASP A 275 -27.99 -6.91 2.52
N THR A 276 -28.98 -7.40 3.28
CA THR A 276 -30.04 -8.27 2.77
C THR A 276 -30.88 -7.57 1.71
N GLY A 277 -31.28 -6.32 1.97
CA GLY A 277 -32.02 -5.51 1.00
C GLY A 277 -31.23 -5.26 -0.28
N ALA A 278 -29.93 -4.98 -0.19
CA ALA A 278 -29.05 -4.81 -1.34
C ALA A 278 -28.93 -6.11 -2.16
N ALA A 279 -28.73 -7.25 -1.49
CA ALA A 279 -28.65 -8.55 -2.15
C ALA A 279 -29.95 -8.91 -2.89
N ASP A 280 -31.10 -8.64 -2.27
CA ASP A 280 -32.42 -8.88 -2.87
C ASP A 280 -32.79 -7.79 -3.92
N GLY A 281 -32.12 -6.63 -3.92
CA GLY A 281 -32.41 -5.51 -4.82
C GLY A 281 -32.00 -5.76 -6.26
N TYR A 282 -30.95 -6.55 -6.46
CA TYR A 282 -30.37 -6.75 -7.78
C TYR A 282 -30.99 -7.96 -8.50
N GLY A 283 -32.06 -7.72 -9.27
CA GLY A 283 -32.69 -8.74 -10.12
C GLY A 283 -33.61 -9.73 -9.40
N HIS A 284 -33.95 -9.48 -8.13
CA HIS A 284 -34.88 -10.28 -7.35
C HIS A 284 -36.12 -9.47 -6.91
N PRO A 285 -37.25 -10.13 -6.63
CA PRO A 285 -38.45 -9.44 -6.16
C PRO A 285 -38.25 -8.85 -4.76
N PHE A 286 -39.12 -7.90 -4.39
CA PHE A 286 -39.13 -7.32 -3.05
C PHE A 286 -39.65 -8.34 -2.02
N MET A 287 -38.77 -8.85 -1.15
CA MET A 287 -39.06 -9.97 -0.22
C MET A 287 -39.15 -9.56 1.27
N LEU A 288 -39.33 -8.28 1.61
CA LEU A 288 -39.25 -7.81 3.00
C LEU A 288 -40.16 -8.60 3.96
N GLU A 289 -41.43 -8.80 3.62
CA GLU A 289 -42.39 -9.51 4.47
C GLU A 289 -41.96 -10.96 4.74
N GLN A 290 -41.46 -11.64 3.71
CA GLN A 290 -40.92 -12.99 3.83
C GLN A 290 -39.66 -13.02 4.71
N ARG A 291 -38.78 -12.03 4.58
CA ARG A 291 -37.56 -11.91 5.41
C ARG A 291 -37.92 -11.65 6.87
N ILE A 292 -38.88 -10.76 7.14
CA ILE A 292 -39.39 -10.47 8.48
C ILE A 292 -40.03 -11.72 9.10
N SER A 293 -40.83 -12.47 8.34
CA SER A 293 -41.46 -13.71 8.80
C SER A 293 -40.44 -14.80 9.17
N ASN A 294 -39.30 -14.84 8.48
CA ASN A 294 -38.24 -15.82 8.72
C ASN A 294 -37.16 -15.34 9.71
N ALA A 295 -37.18 -14.07 10.13
CA ALA A 295 -36.12 -13.44 10.93
C ALA A 295 -35.73 -14.26 12.17
N SER A 296 -36.71 -14.73 12.94
CA SER A 296 -36.48 -15.56 14.13
C SER A 296 -35.78 -16.88 13.82
N ARG A 297 -36.16 -17.56 12.74
CA ARG A 297 -35.53 -18.80 12.28
C ARG A 297 -34.08 -18.55 11.86
N ASP A 298 -33.83 -17.39 11.25
CA ASP A 298 -32.53 -16.99 10.75
C ASP A 298 -31.65 -16.33 11.83
N GLY A 299 -32.13 -16.29 13.09
CA GLY A 299 -31.37 -15.78 14.24
C GLY A 299 -31.20 -14.26 14.26
N VAL A 300 -32.07 -13.52 13.58
CA VAL A 300 -32.03 -12.05 13.48
C VAL A 300 -33.31 -11.42 14.01
N PHE A 301 -33.22 -10.16 14.44
CA PHE A 301 -34.33 -9.43 15.04
C PHE A 301 -34.83 -8.31 14.13
N VAL A 302 -36.12 -8.02 14.25
CA VAL A 302 -36.78 -6.90 13.58
C VAL A 302 -36.85 -5.73 14.56
N ILE A 303 -36.21 -4.64 14.19
CA ILE A 303 -36.13 -3.36 14.94
C ILE A 303 -36.83 -2.23 14.17
N PRO A 304 -37.15 -1.09 14.81
CA PRO A 304 -37.90 0.00 14.17
C PRO A 304 -37.33 0.50 12.83
N GLY A 305 -36.00 0.49 12.64
CA GLY A 305 -35.36 0.90 11.38
C GLY A 305 -35.21 -0.19 10.31
N THR A 306 -35.74 -1.40 10.54
CA THR A 306 -35.59 -2.56 9.63
C THR A 306 -36.18 -2.29 8.25
N GLN A 307 -37.41 -1.79 8.21
CA GLN A 307 -38.14 -1.54 6.97
C GLN A 307 -37.43 -0.52 6.09
N ASP A 308 -36.97 0.60 6.68
CA ASP A 308 -36.26 1.64 5.95
C ASP A 308 -34.90 1.17 5.47
N ALA A 309 -34.13 0.48 6.32
CA ALA A 309 -32.80 -0.03 5.96
C ALA A 309 -32.86 -1.00 4.76
N TYR A 310 -33.78 -1.96 4.81
CA TYR A 310 -33.98 -2.93 3.73
C TYR A 310 -34.53 -2.24 2.47
N THR A 311 -35.60 -1.45 2.60
CA THR A 311 -36.31 -0.88 1.45
C THR A 311 -35.43 0.09 0.66
N ASN A 312 -34.66 0.93 1.35
CA ASN A 312 -33.77 1.88 0.70
C ASN A 312 -32.61 1.17 -0.03
N ALA A 313 -32.05 0.13 0.58
CA ALA A 313 -30.98 -0.67 -0.04
C ALA A 313 -31.49 -1.42 -1.27
N TRP A 314 -32.66 -2.06 -1.15
CA TRP A 314 -33.31 -2.76 -2.25
C TRP A 314 -33.59 -1.82 -3.42
N ARG A 315 -34.19 -0.64 -3.15
CA ARG A 315 -34.50 0.35 -4.19
C ARG A 315 -33.23 0.85 -4.89
N ALA A 316 -32.16 1.09 -4.14
CA ALA A 316 -30.90 1.55 -4.70
C ALA A 316 -30.30 0.52 -5.68
N GLU A 317 -30.26 -0.76 -5.29
CA GLU A 317 -29.73 -1.82 -6.16
C GLU A 317 -30.66 -2.18 -7.31
N ASN A 318 -31.98 -2.14 -7.09
CA ASN A 318 -32.97 -2.33 -8.14
C ASN A 318 -32.88 -1.22 -9.20
N ALA A 319 -32.66 0.04 -8.79
CA ALA A 319 -32.45 1.14 -9.73
C ALA A 319 -31.20 0.95 -10.61
N ARG A 320 -30.13 0.32 -10.07
CA ARG A 320 -28.93 -0.02 -10.84
C ARG A 320 -29.18 -1.17 -11.82
N TYR A 321 -29.98 -2.16 -11.40
CA TYR A 321 -30.37 -3.29 -12.23
C TYR A 321 -31.32 -2.87 -13.36
N CYS A 322 -32.31 -2.03 -13.08
CA CYS A 322 -33.39 -1.63 -13.98
C CYS A 322 -33.00 -0.45 -14.87
N THR A 323 -31.91 -0.59 -15.63
CA THR A 323 -31.44 0.42 -16.58
C THR A 323 -31.43 -0.13 -18.01
N PRO A 324 -31.73 0.69 -19.04
CA PRO A 324 -31.63 0.28 -20.44
C PRO A 324 -30.22 -0.25 -20.78
N ASP A 325 -29.19 0.39 -20.22
CA ASP A 325 -27.80 -0.04 -20.35
C ASP A 325 -27.55 -1.46 -19.85
N ASN A 326 -27.97 -1.79 -18.62
CA ASN A 326 -27.81 -3.13 -18.07
C ASN A 326 -28.62 -4.16 -18.85
N ALA A 327 -29.83 -3.80 -19.28
CA ALA A 327 -30.66 -4.67 -20.13
C ALA A 327 -29.98 -5.00 -21.46
N PHE A 328 -29.42 -3.99 -22.12
CA PHE A 328 -28.69 -4.13 -23.38
C PHE A 328 -27.45 -5.02 -23.22
N GLU A 329 -26.64 -4.80 -22.20
CA GLU A 329 -25.45 -5.63 -21.94
C GLU A 329 -25.81 -7.08 -21.60
N ARG A 330 -26.88 -7.31 -20.82
CA ARG A 330 -27.41 -8.65 -20.58
C ARG A 330 -27.91 -9.34 -21.85
N GLY A 331 -28.55 -8.58 -22.74
CA GLY A 331 -28.96 -9.04 -24.06
C GLY A 331 -27.78 -9.47 -24.92
N ARG A 332 -26.71 -8.66 -24.97
CA ARG A 332 -25.46 -9.00 -25.67
C ARG A 332 -24.83 -10.30 -25.15
N ALA A 333 -24.83 -10.48 -23.83
CA ALA A 333 -24.32 -11.69 -23.18
C ALA A 333 -25.29 -12.89 -23.27
N ASN A 334 -26.51 -12.69 -23.79
CA ASN A 334 -27.60 -13.65 -23.74
C ASN A 334 -27.87 -14.20 -22.33
N SER A 335 -27.61 -13.38 -21.31
CA SER A 335 -27.91 -13.69 -19.91
C SER A 335 -29.30 -13.15 -19.60
N GLY A 336 -30.23 -14.01 -19.18
CA GLY A 336 -31.60 -13.59 -18.88
C GLY A 336 -31.67 -12.38 -17.93
N MET A 337 -32.72 -11.57 -18.10
CA MET A 337 -33.04 -10.45 -17.22
C MET A 337 -34.48 -10.60 -16.74
N ALA A 338 -34.67 -10.69 -15.42
CA ALA A 338 -35.97 -10.56 -14.77
C ALA A 338 -36.45 -9.12 -14.92
N VAL A 339 -37.23 -8.79 -15.96
CA VAL A 339 -37.71 -7.42 -16.21
C VAL A 339 -38.95 -7.10 -15.35
N GLU A 340 -39.67 -8.12 -14.94
CA GLU A 340 -40.87 -8.05 -14.12
C GLU A 340 -40.62 -7.46 -12.72
N VAL A 341 -39.38 -7.51 -12.21
CA VAL A 341 -39.00 -6.91 -10.92
C VAL A 341 -38.77 -5.40 -11.02
N CYS A 342 -38.75 -4.85 -12.24
CA CYS A 342 -38.59 -3.42 -12.50
C CYS A 342 -39.94 -2.71 -12.54
N ALA A 343 -39.93 -1.40 -12.31
CA ALA A 343 -41.13 -0.55 -12.37
C ALA A 343 -41.89 -0.76 -13.69
N PRO A 344 -43.23 -0.94 -13.67
CA PRO A 344 -44.02 -1.25 -14.87
C PRO A 344 -43.78 -0.29 -16.06
N ALA A 345 -43.58 0.99 -15.77
CA ALA A 345 -43.31 2.02 -16.78
C ALA A 345 -42.02 1.79 -17.58
N LEU A 346 -41.01 1.13 -16.99
CA LEU A 346 -39.71 0.86 -17.63
C LEU A 346 -39.68 -0.48 -18.36
N GLN A 347 -40.59 -1.41 -18.06
CA GLN A 347 -40.47 -2.80 -18.52
C GLN A 347 -40.40 -2.94 -20.04
N ASN A 348 -41.21 -2.17 -20.79
CA ASN A 348 -41.19 -2.23 -22.25
C ASN A 348 -39.87 -1.68 -22.82
N GLN A 349 -39.34 -0.60 -22.25
CA GLN A 349 -38.04 -0.05 -22.65
C GLN A 349 -36.90 -1.03 -22.37
N LEU A 350 -36.92 -1.69 -21.21
CA LEU A 350 -35.91 -2.69 -20.84
C LEU A 350 -35.97 -3.93 -21.75
N LYS A 351 -37.18 -4.42 -22.07
CA LYS A 351 -37.36 -5.51 -23.05
C LYS A 351 -36.80 -5.12 -24.42
N HIS A 352 -37.08 -3.90 -24.87
CA HIS A 352 -36.54 -3.40 -26.13
C HIS A 352 -35.01 -3.35 -26.10
N ALA A 353 -34.42 -2.73 -25.07
CA ALA A 353 -32.98 -2.64 -24.91
C ALA A 353 -32.29 -4.02 -24.87
N TYR A 354 -32.90 -4.99 -24.17
CA TYR A 354 -32.43 -6.38 -24.14
C TYR A 354 -32.39 -7.02 -25.53
N VAL A 355 -33.48 -6.91 -26.30
CA VAL A 355 -33.54 -7.44 -27.67
C VAL A 355 -32.54 -6.71 -28.58
N SER A 356 -32.43 -5.39 -28.47
CA SER A 356 -31.42 -4.60 -29.20
C SER A 356 -30.00 -5.04 -28.88
N GLY A 357 -29.72 -5.50 -27.66
CA GLY A 357 -28.44 -6.11 -27.28
C GLY A 357 -28.17 -7.45 -27.98
N GLN A 358 -29.19 -8.30 -28.12
CA GLN A 358 -29.08 -9.56 -28.88
C GLN A 358 -28.81 -9.29 -30.36
N ASP A 359 -29.58 -8.37 -30.97
CA ASP A 359 -29.40 -7.94 -32.36
C ASP A 359 -28.04 -7.29 -32.58
N PHE A 360 -27.54 -6.54 -31.59
CA PHE A 360 -26.21 -5.94 -31.63
C PHE A 360 -25.14 -7.01 -31.75
N GLU A 361 -25.21 -8.08 -30.96
CA GLU A 361 -24.18 -9.13 -31.03
C GLU A 361 -24.28 -9.95 -32.33
N ILE A 362 -25.47 -10.12 -32.90
CA ILE A 362 -25.62 -10.67 -34.26
C ILE A 362 -24.95 -9.75 -35.30
N ALA A 363 -25.17 -8.43 -35.20
CA ALA A 363 -24.53 -7.45 -36.10
C ALA A 363 -23.01 -7.40 -35.89
N ALA A 364 -22.53 -7.51 -34.66
CA ALA A 364 -21.11 -7.54 -34.33
C ALA A 364 -20.41 -8.80 -34.85
N ALA A 365 -21.08 -9.96 -34.81
CA ALA A 365 -20.59 -11.17 -35.46
C ALA A 365 -20.44 -11.01 -36.98
N LYS A 366 -21.44 -10.42 -37.65
CA LYS A 366 -21.38 -10.11 -39.09
C LYS A 366 -20.29 -9.08 -39.42
N HIS A 367 -20.14 -8.06 -38.57
CA HIS A 367 -19.06 -7.09 -38.68
C HIS A 367 -17.69 -7.76 -38.62
N ARG A 368 -17.44 -8.62 -37.63
CA ARG A 368 -16.19 -9.40 -37.53
C ARG A 368 -15.92 -10.21 -38.80
N GLN A 369 -16.93 -10.92 -39.30
CA GLN A 369 -16.82 -11.68 -40.55
C GLN A 369 -16.47 -10.79 -41.76
N ALA A 370 -17.13 -9.64 -41.91
CA ALA A 370 -16.86 -8.71 -43.01
C ALA A 370 -15.45 -8.09 -42.92
N VAL A 371 -14.95 -7.83 -41.70
CA VAL A 371 -13.58 -7.37 -41.47
C VAL A 371 -12.57 -8.44 -41.89
N ASP A 372 -12.79 -9.70 -41.50
CA ASP A 372 -11.92 -10.80 -41.87
C ASP A 372 -11.87 -11.00 -43.40
N GLU A 373 -13.03 -10.96 -44.07
CA GLU A 373 -13.13 -11.02 -45.53
C GLU A 373 -12.39 -9.85 -46.21
N ALA A 374 -12.59 -8.63 -45.73
CA ALA A 374 -11.90 -7.45 -46.26
C ALA A 374 -10.37 -7.56 -46.06
N ASN A 375 -9.91 -8.09 -44.93
CA ASN A 375 -8.48 -8.31 -44.67
C ASN A 375 -7.89 -9.38 -45.59
N GLU A 376 -8.62 -10.48 -45.81
CA GLU A 376 -8.21 -11.54 -46.73
C GLU A 376 -8.10 -11.01 -48.17
N LEU A 377 -9.14 -10.32 -48.65
CA LEU A 377 -9.16 -9.70 -49.98
C LEU A 377 -8.05 -8.65 -50.12
N ALA A 378 -7.81 -7.82 -49.10
CA ALA A 378 -6.72 -6.86 -49.10
C ALA A 378 -5.34 -7.56 -49.21
N SER A 379 -5.16 -8.71 -48.56
CA SER A 379 -3.94 -9.51 -48.72
C SER A 379 -3.79 -10.04 -50.14
N ARG A 380 -4.85 -10.62 -50.71
CA ARG A 380 -4.86 -11.13 -52.09
C ARG A 380 -4.59 -10.02 -53.11
N VAL A 381 -5.15 -8.82 -52.92
CA VAL A 381 -4.86 -7.64 -53.76
C VAL A 381 -3.37 -7.26 -53.68
N ARG A 382 -2.79 -7.21 -52.48
CA ARG A 382 -1.35 -6.94 -52.30
C ARG A 382 -0.49 -7.97 -53.01
N ASP A 383 -0.82 -9.25 -52.88
CA ASP A 383 -0.08 -10.34 -53.52
C ASP A 383 -0.20 -10.30 -55.04
N ALA A 384 -1.40 -10.07 -55.58
CA ALA A 384 -1.64 -9.91 -57.01
C ALA A 384 -0.90 -8.70 -57.60
N ARG A 385 -0.93 -7.55 -56.91
CA ARG A 385 -0.13 -6.36 -57.26
C ARG A 385 1.37 -6.68 -57.25
N GLY A 386 1.83 -7.44 -56.26
CA GLY A 386 3.22 -7.89 -56.17
C GLY A 386 3.63 -8.80 -57.34
N ARG A 387 2.76 -9.75 -57.73
CA ARG A 387 2.95 -10.63 -58.89
C ARG A 387 2.98 -9.86 -60.20
N LEU A 388 2.00 -8.98 -60.41
CA LEU A 388 1.93 -8.11 -61.58
C LEU A 388 3.19 -7.25 -61.70
N GLY A 389 3.60 -6.59 -60.60
CA GLY A 389 4.80 -5.78 -60.60
C GLY A 389 6.09 -6.57 -60.88
N ARG A 390 6.17 -7.85 -60.47
CA ARG A 390 7.28 -8.75 -60.86
C ARG A 390 7.23 -9.06 -62.35
N LEU A 391 6.08 -9.47 -62.87
CA LEU A 391 5.89 -9.81 -64.28
C LEU A 391 6.19 -8.60 -65.19
N GLU A 392 5.75 -7.40 -64.82
CA GLU A 392 6.04 -6.17 -65.57
C GLU A 392 7.54 -5.84 -65.60
N ARG A 393 8.26 -6.07 -64.49
CA ARG A 393 9.72 -5.93 -64.46
C ARG A 393 10.41 -6.97 -65.31
N GLU A 394 9.95 -8.22 -65.29
CA GLU A 394 10.49 -9.30 -66.13
C GLU A 394 10.25 -9.01 -67.61
N ILE A 395 9.05 -8.56 -68.01
CA ILE A 395 8.75 -8.15 -69.38
C ILE A 395 9.72 -7.05 -69.81
N ARG A 396 9.88 -6.00 -68.99
CA ARG A 396 10.80 -4.90 -69.29
C ARG A 396 12.25 -5.35 -69.42
N ALA A 397 12.75 -6.12 -68.44
CA ALA A 397 14.13 -6.61 -68.43
C ALA A 397 14.45 -7.49 -69.64
N ASN A 398 13.51 -8.35 -70.05
CA ASN A 398 13.69 -9.17 -71.25
C ASN A 398 13.66 -8.32 -72.53
N LEU A 399 12.82 -7.30 -72.62
CA LEU A 399 12.78 -6.39 -73.78
C LEU A 399 14.05 -5.54 -73.92
N GLU A 400 14.69 -5.19 -72.81
CA GLU A 400 15.92 -4.37 -72.77
C GLU A 400 17.21 -5.18 -72.98
N GLN A 401 17.14 -6.52 -73.08
CA GLN A 401 18.31 -7.38 -73.24
C GLN A 401 18.91 -7.25 -74.66
N LYS A 402 20.11 -6.66 -74.75
CA LYS A 402 20.77 -6.29 -76.03
C LYS A 402 21.05 -7.47 -76.97
N ASP A 403 21.30 -8.66 -76.43
CA ASP A 403 21.63 -9.88 -77.20
C ASP A 403 20.42 -10.80 -77.42
N ARG A 404 19.19 -10.27 -77.26
CA ARG A 404 17.98 -11.06 -77.39
C ARG A 404 17.78 -11.54 -78.84
N PRO A 405 17.70 -12.86 -79.10
CA PRO A 405 17.42 -13.35 -80.45
C PRO A 405 15.98 -13.02 -80.84
N VAL A 406 15.79 -12.28 -81.93
CA VAL A 406 14.45 -11.98 -82.47
C VAL A 406 14.01 -13.14 -83.36
N ASN A 407 13.24 -14.06 -82.78
CA ASN A 407 12.69 -15.22 -83.48
C ASN A 407 11.25 -15.53 -83.02
N ASP A 408 10.60 -16.46 -83.73
CA ASP A 408 9.20 -16.83 -83.46
C ASP A 408 8.95 -17.30 -82.02
N GLU A 409 9.93 -17.95 -81.39
CA GLU A 409 9.82 -18.41 -80.01
C GLU A 409 9.81 -17.25 -79.02
N THR A 410 10.70 -16.26 -79.19
CA THR A 410 10.68 -15.04 -78.36
C THR A 410 9.40 -14.22 -78.55
N ALA A 411 8.86 -14.16 -79.77
CA ALA A 411 7.58 -13.51 -80.05
C ALA A 411 6.37 -14.24 -79.44
N LYS A 412 6.42 -15.58 -79.34
CA LYS A 412 5.40 -16.36 -78.61
C LYS A 412 5.50 -16.14 -77.10
N GLN A 413 6.71 -16.07 -76.55
CA GLN A 413 6.93 -15.80 -75.12
C GLN A 413 6.41 -14.43 -74.71
N ASP A 414 6.65 -13.39 -75.51
CA ASP A 414 6.12 -12.05 -75.23
C ASP A 414 4.60 -12.00 -75.25
N ARG A 415 3.98 -12.66 -76.24
CA ARG A 415 2.51 -12.77 -76.31
C ARG A 415 1.94 -13.47 -75.08
N ARG A 416 2.59 -14.54 -74.59
CA ARG A 416 2.17 -15.24 -73.36
C ARG A 416 2.28 -14.36 -72.12
N ARG A 417 3.40 -13.64 -71.95
CA ARG A 417 3.59 -12.73 -70.80
C ARG A 417 2.62 -11.55 -70.84
N GLU A 418 2.36 -11.00 -72.02
CA GLU A 418 1.37 -9.93 -72.18
C GLU A 418 -0.05 -10.44 -71.90
N GLN A 419 -0.37 -11.67 -72.29
CA GLN A 419 -1.62 -12.32 -71.92
C GLN A 419 -1.72 -12.50 -70.39
N GLU A 420 -0.70 -13.05 -69.74
CA GLU A 420 -0.66 -13.21 -68.28
C GLU A 420 -0.77 -11.85 -67.56
N ARG A 421 -0.15 -10.80 -68.09
CA ARG A 421 -0.28 -9.42 -67.59
C ARG A 421 -1.73 -8.94 -67.65
N ARG A 422 -2.44 -9.18 -68.76
CA ARG A 422 -3.85 -8.82 -68.92
C ARG A 422 -4.73 -9.62 -67.96
N GLU A 423 -4.52 -10.93 -67.87
CA GLU A 423 -5.27 -11.81 -66.97
C GLU A 423 -5.08 -11.43 -65.49
N LEU A 424 -3.85 -11.09 -65.09
CA LEU A 424 -3.56 -10.59 -63.74
C LEU A 424 -4.18 -9.23 -63.48
N ASN A 425 -4.18 -8.31 -64.45
CA ASN A 425 -4.87 -7.03 -64.33
C ASN A 425 -6.38 -7.22 -64.16
N ASP A 426 -7.02 -8.06 -64.96
CA ASP A 426 -8.45 -8.35 -64.85
C ASP A 426 -8.79 -9.01 -63.51
N TYR A 427 -7.94 -9.94 -63.05
CA TYR A 427 -8.07 -10.57 -61.74
C TYR A 427 -7.97 -9.54 -60.60
N LEU A 428 -6.99 -8.64 -60.67
CA LEU A 428 -6.79 -7.57 -59.70
C LEU A 428 -7.98 -6.61 -59.66
N GLN A 429 -8.52 -6.19 -60.82
CA GLN A 429 -9.73 -5.36 -60.88
C GLN A 429 -10.96 -6.07 -60.28
N ARG A 430 -11.06 -7.39 -60.39
CA ARG A 430 -12.12 -8.17 -59.71
C ARG A 430 -11.93 -8.17 -58.20
N LEU A 431 -10.71 -8.43 -57.73
CA LEU A 431 -10.38 -8.43 -56.30
C LEU A 431 -10.59 -7.05 -55.65
N GLU A 432 -10.22 -5.97 -56.33
CA GLU A 432 -10.41 -4.60 -55.82
C GLU A 432 -11.90 -4.27 -55.66
N ARG A 433 -12.74 -4.63 -56.63
CA ARG A 433 -14.20 -4.48 -56.50
C ARG A 433 -14.76 -5.28 -55.33
N GLN A 434 -14.32 -6.53 -55.16
CA GLN A 434 -14.74 -7.36 -54.03
C GLN A 434 -14.29 -6.75 -52.69
N LEU A 435 -13.07 -6.22 -52.62
CA LEU A 435 -12.55 -5.56 -51.42
C LEU A 435 -13.36 -4.30 -51.07
N ASP A 436 -13.70 -3.48 -52.05
CA ASP A 436 -14.51 -2.28 -51.83
C ASP A 436 -15.93 -2.64 -51.35
N ASP A 437 -16.54 -3.70 -51.92
CA ASP A 437 -17.83 -4.20 -51.45
C ASP A 437 -17.76 -4.77 -50.03
N ALA A 438 -16.70 -5.53 -49.68
CA ALA A 438 -16.47 -6.03 -48.33
C ALA A 438 -16.32 -4.87 -47.32
N ARG A 439 -15.56 -3.82 -47.67
CA ARG A 439 -15.44 -2.61 -46.84
C ARG A 439 -16.78 -1.90 -46.62
N ARG A 440 -17.63 -1.80 -47.65
CA ARG A 440 -18.99 -1.27 -47.49
C ARG A 440 -19.85 -2.10 -46.55
N TRP A 441 -19.63 -3.42 -46.47
CA TRP A 441 -20.31 -4.27 -45.48
C TRP A 441 -19.81 -4.01 -44.07
N VAL A 442 -18.50 -3.81 -43.87
CA VAL A 442 -17.93 -3.39 -42.58
C VAL A 442 -18.62 -2.11 -42.09
N ASP A 443 -18.64 -1.06 -42.91
CA ASP A 443 -19.24 0.23 -42.54
C ASP A 443 -20.74 0.12 -42.24
N ARG A 444 -21.48 -0.69 -43.02
CA ARG A 444 -22.92 -0.91 -42.79
C ARG A 444 -23.20 -1.61 -41.48
N HIS A 445 -22.43 -2.64 -41.13
CA HIS A 445 -22.61 -3.35 -39.86
C HIS A 445 -22.20 -2.49 -38.66
N ASP A 446 -21.16 -1.65 -38.80
CA ASP A 446 -20.81 -0.67 -37.77
C ASP A 446 -21.93 0.36 -37.55
N GLN A 447 -22.47 0.94 -38.62
CA GLN A 447 -23.63 1.85 -38.52
C GLN A 447 -24.85 1.16 -37.89
N GLN A 448 -25.10 -0.10 -38.22
CA GLN A 448 -26.18 -0.89 -37.61
C GLN A 448 -25.97 -1.06 -36.10
N MET A 449 -24.75 -1.41 -35.67
CA MET A 449 -24.39 -1.50 -34.25
C MET A 449 -24.60 -0.16 -33.52
N GLN A 450 -24.16 0.96 -34.11
CA GLN A 450 -24.36 2.30 -33.55
C GLN A 450 -25.84 2.69 -33.47
N ARG A 451 -26.66 2.25 -34.43
CA ARG A 451 -28.12 2.49 -34.42
C ARG A 451 -28.78 1.75 -33.26
N LEU A 452 -28.53 0.44 -33.15
CA LEU A 452 -29.06 -0.43 -32.09
C LEU A 452 -28.68 0.08 -30.70
N ARG A 453 -27.47 0.63 -30.55
CA ARG A 453 -27.02 1.23 -29.28
C ARG A 453 -27.75 2.54 -28.95
N ARG A 454 -28.13 3.34 -29.94
CA ARG A 454 -28.85 4.61 -29.72
C ARG A 454 -30.33 4.40 -29.42
N GLU A 455 -30.95 3.35 -29.97
CA GLU A 455 -32.38 3.04 -29.83
C GLU A 455 -32.80 2.64 -28.40
N ILE A 456 -31.86 2.42 -27.48
CA ILE A 456 -32.18 2.05 -26.09
C ILE A 456 -32.60 3.25 -25.21
N TYR A 457 -32.35 4.49 -25.68
CA TYR A 457 -32.69 5.74 -25.01
C TYR A 457 -33.88 6.41 -25.70
#